data_AF-A0AAU1XJD2-F1
#
_entry.id   AF-A0AAU1XJD2-F1
#
_cell.length_a   1.000
_cell.length_b   1.000
_cell.length_c   1.000
_cell.angle_alpha   90.00
_cell.angle_beta   90.00
_cell.angle_gamma   90.00
#
_symmetry.space_group_name_H-M   'P 1'
#
loop_
_entity.id
_entity.type
_entity.pdbx_description
1 polymer ?
#
loop_
_entity_poly.entity_id
_entity_poly.type
_entity_poly.pdbx_seq_one_letter_code
_entity_poly.pdbx_strand_id
1 'polypeptide(L)'
;MPTAEEDRTSRRLAWCVAHLLRHAPDHVVTDMIGRLDGPALKYLCRDEWLAASTVTLLLRHGGAADRTYIARNPRVVGRPLPGLPGPARYARRRTPQELLPVLRAELGRDPGEEPLTAPELIGLLRRHGRRGPRVPLDILALRHLPDPDLLLAEHLRRPLPAGSVEALLLVEDLPQETVRGLLATGAATDGRSWHRPAVRAVRMGRVTHEELVAHVAPARHTLLLGHLPALRSLRWTLPEQAGMQTAVMRALRPLGDDPRLWAELLRHAPGHPGTLPELVAAVADAALPEPAGPRDPGTDLARAVRHLAPTAVDPHGDVERELALASLAVPMESVQEDIRWVRDCLDRGLLTGIDVIRHKLPACWALDEDHWLGDVDHPDRHDHPEAVLAAHAEADRLFAAALGEDPDAWWRVARTLPDFGGTLPHLLLRVTEGGSVSGRS
;
A
#
# COMPACT_ATOMS: atom_id res chain seq x y z
N MET A 1 -18.23 -26.40 20.07
CA MET A 1 -16.87 -26.47 19.50
C MET A 1 -17.03 -26.73 18.01
N PRO A 2 -16.35 -25.99 17.12
CA PRO A 2 -16.46 -26.24 15.70
C PRO A 2 -15.89 -27.61 15.33
N THR A 3 -16.48 -28.25 14.33
CA THR A 3 -15.97 -29.52 13.79
C THR A 3 -14.68 -29.29 12.98
N ALA A 4 -13.88 -30.35 12.76
CA ALA A 4 -12.65 -30.24 11.96
C ALA A 4 -12.91 -29.80 10.51
N GLU A 5 -14.12 -30.03 9.98
CA GLU A 5 -14.54 -29.63 8.64
C GLU A 5 -14.95 -28.15 8.58
N GLU A 6 -15.69 -27.67 9.58
CA GLU A 6 -16.02 -26.24 9.75
C GLU A 6 -14.75 -25.39 9.89
N ASP A 7 -13.75 -25.89 10.62
CA ASP A 7 -12.47 -25.21 10.81
C ASP A 7 -11.66 -25.11 9.51
N ARG A 8 -11.61 -26.19 8.71
CA ARG A 8 -10.98 -26.17 7.38
C ARG A 8 -11.67 -25.21 6.43
N THR A 9 -13.00 -25.19 6.43
CA THR A 9 -13.82 -24.31 5.59
C THR A 9 -13.56 -22.85 5.95
N SER A 10 -13.56 -22.53 7.26
CA SER A 10 -13.26 -21.19 7.76
C SER A 10 -11.85 -20.73 7.38
N ARG A 11 -10.86 -21.63 7.48
CA ARG A 11 -9.47 -21.35 7.08
C ARG A 11 -9.35 -21.10 5.58
N ARG A 12 -10.01 -21.93 4.75
CA ARG A 12 -9.97 -21.79 3.28
C ARG A 12 -10.65 -20.50 2.83
N LEU A 13 -11.80 -20.16 3.42
CA LEU A 13 -12.50 -18.91 3.16
C LEU A 13 -11.62 -17.71 3.56
N ALA A 14 -11.04 -17.73 4.76
CA ALA A 14 -10.18 -16.64 5.24
C ALA A 14 -8.96 -16.40 4.33
N TRP A 15 -8.33 -17.48 3.86
CA TRP A 15 -7.22 -17.42 2.91
C TRP A 15 -7.65 -16.79 1.57
N CYS A 16 -8.75 -17.28 0.97
CA CYS A 16 -9.30 -16.70 -0.27
C CYS A 16 -9.71 -15.21 -0.10
N VAL A 17 -10.31 -14.87 1.04
CA VAL A 17 -10.67 -13.49 1.38
C VAL A 17 -9.41 -12.63 1.49
N ALA A 18 -8.33 -13.12 2.12
CA ALA A 18 -7.08 -12.37 2.21
C ALA A 18 -6.55 -11.96 0.83
N HIS A 19 -6.60 -12.86 -0.16
CA HIS A 19 -6.24 -12.55 -1.54
C HIS A 19 -7.14 -11.48 -2.17
N LEU A 20 -8.46 -11.58 -1.98
CA LEU A 20 -9.40 -10.58 -2.50
C LEU A 20 -9.21 -9.20 -1.86
N LEU A 21 -8.95 -9.13 -0.55
CA LEU A 21 -8.80 -7.87 0.17
C LEU A 21 -7.57 -7.06 -0.27
N ARG A 22 -6.57 -7.68 -0.92
CA ARG A 22 -5.45 -6.97 -1.57
C ARG A 22 -5.93 -6.05 -2.69
N HIS A 23 -7.06 -6.38 -3.32
CA HIS A 23 -7.63 -5.73 -4.50
C HIS A 23 -8.93 -4.97 -4.21
N ALA A 24 -9.41 -4.97 -2.96
CA ALA A 24 -10.67 -4.33 -2.60
C ALA A 24 -10.46 -2.84 -2.21
N PRO A 25 -11.44 -1.96 -2.47
CA PRO A 25 -11.50 -0.62 -1.86
C PRO A 25 -11.67 -0.66 -0.34
N ASP A 26 -11.23 0.37 0.39
CA ASP A 26 -11.20 0.34 1.87
C ASP A 26 -12.60 0.15 2.50
N HIS A 27 -13.65 0.71 1.89
CA HIS A 27 -15.02 0.51 2.38
C HIS A 27 -15.51 -0.93 2.15
N VAL A 28 -15.14 -1.54 1.02
CA VAL A 28 -15.42 -2.96 0.74
C VAL A 28 -14.65 -3.85 1.70
N VAL A 29 -13.37 -3.54 1.99
CA VAL A 29 -12.58 -4.26 2.98
C VAL A 29 -13.27 -4.23 4.35
N THR A 30 -13.71 -3.05 4.78
CA THR A 30 -14.40 -2.86 6.06
C THR A 30 -15.69 -3.69 6.13
N ASP A 31 -16.50 -3.66 5.07
CA ASP A 31 -17.74 -4.42 4.99
C ASP A 31 -17.49 -5.94 4.98
N MET A 32 -16.56 -6.42 4.15
CA MET A 32 -16.20 -7.85 4.09
C MET A 32 -15.68 -8.38 5.41
N ILE A 33 -14.85 -7.62 6.14
CA ILE A 33 -14.40 -7.98 7.49
C ILE A 33 -15.60 -8.14 8.43
N GLY A 34 -16.57 -7.23 8.37
CA GLY A 34 -17.79 -7.28 9.20
C GLY A 34 -18.69 -8.48 8.92
N ARG A 35 -18.60 -9.09 7.73
CA ARG A 35 -19.36 -10.29 7.35
C ARG A 35 -18.72 -11.60 7.77
N LEU A 36 -17.43 -11.61 8.09
CA LEU A 36 -16.74 -12.83 8.50
C LEU A 36 -17.22 -13.27 9.88
N ASP A 37 -17.42 -14.59 10.03
CA ASP A 37 -17.65 -15.16 11.34
C ASP A 37 -16.36 -15.13 12.19
N GLY A 38 -16.51 -15.34 13.50
CA GLY A 38 -15.37 -15.30 14.43
C GLY A 38 -14.21 -16.24 14.05
N PRO A 39 -14.46 -17.50 13.66
CA PRO A 39 -13.42 -18.41 13.18
C PRO A 39 -12.69 -17.94 11.93
N ALA A 40 -13.40 -17.54 10.87
CA ALA A 40 -12.77 -17.07 9.64
C ALA A 40 -12.00 -15.75 9.87
N LEU A 41 -12.55 -14.82 10.67
CA LEU A 41 -11.86 -13.58 11.04
C LEU A 41 -10.57 -13.84 11.82
N LYS A 42 -10.57 -14.81 12.73
CA LYS A 42 -9.35 -15.25 13.43
C LYS A 42 -8.29 -15.78 12.45
N TYR A 43 -8.69 -16.56 11.44
CA TYR A 43 -7.76 -17.04 10.42
C TYR A 43 -7.26 -15.93 9.51
N LEU A 44 -8.13 -14.99 9.13
CA LEU A 44 -7.76 -13.82 8.35
C LEU A 44 -6.72 -12.99 9.10
N CYS A 45 -6.93 -12.68 10.38
CA CYS A 45 -5.96 -11.94 11.21
C CYS A 45 -4.60 -12.63 11.36
N ARG A 46 -4.54 -13.94 11.10
CA ARG A 46 -3.31 -14.75 11.11
C ARG A 46 -2.72 -14.96 9.72
N ASP A 47 -3.41 -14.49 8.68
CA ASP A 47 -2.89 -14.54 7.33
C ASP A 47 -1.57 -13.81 7.26
N GLU A 48 -0.67 -14.43 6.54
CA GLU A 48 0.73 -14.08 6.52
C GLU A 48 1.02 -12.85 5.66
N TRP A 49 0.07 -12.46 4.82
CA TRP A 49 0.24 -11.49 3.75
C TRP A 49 -0.95 -10.52 3.64
N LEU A 50 -1.52 -10.15 4.80
CA LEU A 50 -2.54 -9.11 4.85
C LEU A 50 -1.99 -7.80 4.30
N ALA A 51 -2.77 -7.15 3.42
CA ALA A 51 -2.45 -5.83 2.93
C ALA A 51 -2.39 -4.82 4.10
N ALA A 52 -1.49 -3.84 4.01
CA ALA A 52 -1.32 -2.83 5.06
C ALA A 52 -2.60 -2.02 5.33
N SER A 53 -3.42 -1.78 4.29
CA SER A 53 -4.76 -1.18 4.41
C SER A 53 -5.68 -2.06 5.26
N THR A 54 -5.75 -3.36 4.97
CA THR A 54 -6.53 -4.33 5.74
C THR A 54 -6.12 -4.36 7.21
N VAL A 55 -4.82 -4.40 7.49
CA VAL A 55 -4.29 -4.32 8.87
C VAL A 55 -4.74 -3.03 9.55
N THR A 56 -4.60 -1.89 8.87
CA THR A 56 -5.01 -0.58 9.39
C THR A 56 -6.50 -0.54 9.73
N LEU A 57 -7.35 -1.02 8.83
CA LEU A 57 -8.80 -1.06 9.02
C LEU A 57 -9.21 -2.02 10.13
N LEU A 58 -8.57 -3.19 10.25
CA LEU A 58 -8.78 -4.12 11.36
C LEU A 58 -8.36 -3.51 12.71
N LEU A 59 -7.27 -2.74 12.75
CA LEU A 59 -6.85 -2.07 13.99
C LEU A 59 -7.84 -0.96 14.40
N ARG A 60 -8.37 -0.21 13.42
CA ARG A 60 -9.33 0.89 13.65
C ARG A 60 -10.72 0.38 14.01
N HIS A 61 -11.28 -0.51 13.21
CA HIS A 61 -12.68 -0.93 13.27
C HIS A 61 -12.89 -2.30 13.92
N GLY A 62 -11.84 -3.14 14.02
CA GLY A 62 -11.92 -4.45 14.64
C GLY A 62 -12.02 -4.42 16.16
N GLY A 63 -12.47 -5.55 16.72
CA GLY A 63 -12.61 -5.74 18.16
C GLY A 63 -11.28 -6.00 18.87
N ALA A 64 -11.31 -6.09 20.20
CA ALA A 64 -10.11 -6.33 21.02
C ALA A 64 -9.41 -7.67 20.69
N ALA A 65 -10.17 -8.68 20.26
CA ALA A 65 -9.64 -9.97 19.85
C ALA A 65 -8.83 -9.86 18.54
N ASP A 66 -9.34 -9.14 17.55
CA ASP A 66 -8.69 -8.94 16.24
C ASP A 66 -7.35 -8.24 16.40
N ARG A 67 -7.34 -7.16 17.20
CA ARG A 67 -6.11 -6.45 17.57
C ARG A 67 -5.10 -7.36 18.26
N THR A 68 -5.58 -8.30 19.08
CA THR A 68 -4.71 -9.29 19.75
C THR A 68 -4.15 -10.31 18.77
N TYR A 69 -4.93 -10.78 17.80
CA TYR A 69 -4.45 -11.71 16.77
C TYR A 69 -3.44 -11.05 15.85
N ILE A 70 -3.74 -9.84 15.38
CA ILE A 70 -2.83 -9.02 14.58
C ILE A 70 -1.53 -8.76 15.34
N ALA A 71 -1.60 -8.38 16.61
CA ALA A 71 -0.41 -8.15 17.44
C ALA A 71 0.45 -9.42 17.66
N ARG A 72 -0.09 -10.60 17.43
CA ARG A 72 0.61 -11.90 17.55
C ARG A 72 1.08 -12.43 16.19
N ASN A 73 0.64 -11.84 15.08
CA ASN A 73 1.06 -12.24 13.76
C ASN A 73 2.50 -11.77 13.53
N PRO A 74 3.48 -12.67 13.33
CA PRO A 74 4.88 -12.29 13.19
C PRO A 74 5.16 -11.52 11.88
N ARG A 75 4.22 -11.57 10.91
CA ARG A 75 4.32 -10.91 9.61
C ARG A 75 3.55 -9.60 9.53
N VAL A 76 2.50 -9.41 10.34
CA VAL A 76 1.85 -8.09 10.45
C VAL A 76 2.71 -7.19 11.31
N VAL A 77 3.30 -6.23 10.63
CA VAL A 77 4.27 -5.38 11.26
C VAL A 77 3.60 -4.12 11.80
N GLY A 78 3.53 -4.00 13.13
CA GLY A 78 2.67 -3.01 13.78
C GLY A 78 2.62 -3.01 15.32
N ARG A 79 3.30 -3.94 16.02
CA ARG A 79 4.35 -3.47 16.92
C ARG A 79 5.55 -3.16 16.01
N PRO A 80 6.32 -2.12 16.29
CA PRO A 80 7.39 -1.64 15.39
C PRO A 80 8.15 -2.73 14.64
N LEU A 81 8.46 -2.44 13.38
CA LEU A 81 8.99 -3.45 12.48
C LEU A 81 10.23 -4.20 12.96
N PRO A 82 10.41 -5.50 12.65
CA PRO A 82 11.71 -6.14 12.73
C PRO A 82 12.70 -5.29 11.91
N GLY A 83 13.63 -4.65 12.62
CA GLY A 83 14.57 -3.68 12.06
C GLY A 83 14.41 -2.24 12.54
N LEU A 84 13.31 -1.89 13.23
CA LEU A 84 13.10 -0.58 13.83
C LEU A 84 12.55 -0.68 15.27
N PRO A 85 13.07 0.10 16.23
CA PRO A 85 12.51 0.18 17.58
C PRO A 85 11.05 0.66 17.55
N GLY A 86 10.27 0.32 18.59
CA GLY A 86 8.90 0.84 18.72
C GLY A 86 8.71 2.02 19.59
N PRO A 87 7.48 2.54 19.60
CA PRO A 87 7.10 3.66 20.45
C PRO A 87 7.53 3.38 21.90
N ALA A 88 7.29 2.17 22.40
CA ALA A 88 7.71 1.76 23.75
C ALA A 88 9.24 1.64 23.95
N ARG A 89 10.04 1.35 22.92
CA ARG A 89 11.50 1.31 23.01
C ARG A 89 12.12 2.70 22.82
N TYR A 90 11.47 3.57 22.04
CA TYR A 90 11.82 4.99 21.91
C TYR A 90 11.45 5.80 23.14
N ALA A 91 10.28 5.58 23.72
CA ALA A 91 9.89 6.16 25.01
C ALA A 91 10.83 5.72 26.15
N ARG A 92 11.47 4.54 26.01
CA ARG A 92 12.53 4.05 26.92
C ARG A 92 13.93 4.52 26.54
N ARG A 93 14.11 5.18 25.39
CA ARG A 93 15.41 5.66 24.92
C ARG A 93 15.77 6.88 25.74
N ARG A 94 16.88 6.82 26.46
CA ARG A 94 17.44 8.00 27.12
C ARG A 94 18.09 8.88 26.07
N THR A 95 17.86 10.19 26.17
CA THR A 95 18.53 11.18 25.34
C THR A 95 20.06 10.98 25.45
N PRO A 96 20.79 10.85 24.32
CA PRO A 96 22.23 10.65 24.34
C PRO A 96 22.93 11.76 25.12
N GLN A 97 23.89 11.42 25.98
CA GLN A 97 24.63 12.41 26.76
C GLN A 97 25.34 13.44 25.88
N GLU A 98 25.73 13.06 24.66
CA GLU A 98 26.35 13.95 23.66
C GLU A 98 25.38 15.02 23.10
N LEU A 99 24.07 14.75 23.10
CA LEU A 99 23.06 15.69 22.60
C LEU A 99 22.69 16.74 23.66
N LEU A 100 22.83 16.40 24.95
CA LEU A 100 22.43 17.27 26.07
C LEU A 100 23.16 18.63 26.09
N PRO A 101 24.48 18.74 25.87
CA PRO A 101 25.16 20.04 25.81
C PRO A 101 24.61 20.94 24.69
N VAL A 102 24.30 20.37 23.53
CA VAL A 102 23.73 21.10 22.39
C VAL A 102 22.34 21.61 22.75
N LEU A 103 21.49 20.75 23.32
CA LEU A 103 20.13 21.15 23.73
C LEU A 103 20.16 22.20 24.85
N ARG A 104 21.08 22.07 25.82
CA ARG A 104 21.27 23.07 26.88
C ARG A 104 21.67 24.43 26.32
N ALA A 105 22.61 24.44 25.37
CA ALA A 105 23.04 25.68 24.73
C ALA A 105 21.91 26.33 23.91
N GLU A 106 21.08 25.53 23.23
CA GLU A 106 19.96 26.03 22.44
C GLU A 106 18.77 26.51 23.28
N LEU A 107 18.49 25.85 24.40
CA LEU A 107 17.36 26.18 25.29
C LEU A 107 17.73 27.19 26.38
N GLY A 108 19.02 27.36 26.67
CA GLY A 108 19.50 28.20 27.78
C GLY A 108 19.23 27.61 29.18
N ARG A 109 18.80 26.34 29.26
CA ARG A 109 18.43 25.62 30.49
C ARG A 109 18.63 24.12 30.33
N ASP A 110 18.56 23.35 31.42
CA ASP A 110 18.56 21.89 31.29
C ASP A 110 17.22 21.38 30.75
N PRO A 111 17.21 20.60 29.64
CA PRO A 111 15.98 20.01 29.10
C PRO A 111 15.28 19.04 30.07
N GLY A 112 15.95 18.59 31.14
CA GLY A 112 15.38 17.72 32.18
C GLY A 112 14.63 18.45 33.30
N GLU A 113 14.87 19.75 33.48
CA GLU A 113 14.27 20.54 34.58
C GLU A 113 12.79 20.84 34.35
N GLU A 114 12.44 21.29 33.14
CA GLU A 114 11.08 21.67 32.76
C GLU A 114 10.68 21.02 31.43
N PRO A 115 9.42 20.58 31.26
CA PRO A 115 8.92 20.07 29.99
C PRO A 115 9.13 21.08 28.85
N LEU A 116 9.47 20.58 27.66
CA LEU A 116 9.52 21.40 26.46
C LEU A 116 8.12 21.92 26.14
N THR A 117 8.02 23.23 25.93
CA THR A 117 6.84 23.85 25.33
C THR A 117 6.72 23.44 23.86
N ALA A 118 5.51 23.49 23.31
CA ALA A 118 5.29 23.17 21.91
C ALA A 118 6.17 24.01 20.93
N PRO A 119 6.36 25.33 21.11
CA PRO A 119 7.29 26.11 20.29
C PRO A 119 8.75 25.64 20.37
N GLU A 120 9.25 25.28 21.56
CA GLU A 120 10.62 24.76 21.74
C GLU A 120 10.78 23.43 21.01
N LEU A 121 9.82 22.52 21.16
CA LEU A 121 9.82 21.23 20.48
C LEU A 121 9.83 21.40 18.95
N ILE A 122 8.93 22.22 18.41
CA ILE A 122 8.84 22.50 16.96
C ILE A 122 10.17 23.09 16.46
N GLY A 123 10.76 24.02 17.21
CA GLY A 123 12.06 24.63 16.89
C GLY A 123 13.18 23.60 16.80
N LEU A 124 13.28 22.70 17.79
CA LEU A 124 14.27 21.63 17.84
C LEU A 124 14.08 20.62 16.69
N LEU A 125 12.84 20.19 16.45
CA LEU A 125 12.50 19.29 15.35
C LEU A 125 12.90 19.91 13.99
N ARG A 126 12.69 21.21 13.80
CA ARG A 126 13.01 21.90 12.55
C ARG A 126 14.52 21.98 12.30
N ARG A 127 15.33 22.12 13.36
CA ARG A 127 16.81 22.17 13.26
C ARG A 127 17.42 20.79 13.06
N HIS A 128 16.93 19.78 13.78
CA HIS A 128 17.61 18.48 13.90
C HIS A 128 17.02 17.37 13.00
N GLY A 129 15.90 17.61 12.32
CA GLY A 129 15.21 16.61 11.50
C GLY A 129 15.74 16.33 10.09
N ARG A 130 16.76 17.07 9.62
CA ARG A 130 17.17 17.04 8.20
C ARG A 130 17.83 15.73 7.76
N ARG A 131 18.59 15.09 8.65
CA ARG A 131 19.41 13.90 8.32
C ARG A 131 18.68 12.57 8.53
N GLY A 132 17.55 12.57 9.25
CA GLY A 132 16.78 11.36 9.56
C GLY A 132 16.09 11.45 10.92
N PRO A 133 15.36 10.40 11.34
CA PRO A 133 14.50 10.47 12.52
C PRO A 133 15.23 10.28 13.84
N ARG A 134 16.51 9.86 13.85
CA ARG A 134 17.20 9.45 15.08
C ARG A 134 17.31 10.55 16.13
N VAL A 135 17.72 11.76 15.74
CA VAL A 135 17.84 12.90 16.67
C VAL A 135 16.45 13.46 17.04
N PRO A 136 15.50 13.64 16.11
CA PRO A 136 14.11 13.92 16.47
C PRO A 136 13.49 12.97 17.49
N LEU A 137 13.76 11.66 17.37
CA LEU A 137 13.32 10.65 18.34
C LEU A 137 13.96 10.85 19.72
N ASP A 138 15.22 11.31 19.78
CA ASP A 138 15.89 11.64 21.05
C ASP A 138 15.30 12.89 21.71
N ILE A 139 14.83 13.84 20.91
CA ILE A 139 14.13 15.04 21.37
C ILE A 139 12.74 14.69 21.88
N LEU A 140 11.97 13.87 21.14
CA LEU A 140 10.63 13.43 21.53
C LEU A 140 10.63 12.53 22.77
N ALA A 141 11.76 11.91 23.11
CA ALA A 141 11.92 11.18 24.37
C ALA A 141 12.02 12.08 25.61
N LEU A 142 12.25 13.39 25.43
CA LEU A 142 12.20 14.37 26.52
C LEU A 142 10.75 14.66 26.91
N ARG A 143 10.56 15.09 28.17
CA ARG A 143 9.25 15.57 28.64
C ARG A 143 8.85 16.78 27.82
N HIS A 144 7.65 16.77 27.25
CA HIS A 144 7.12 17.88 26.47
C HIS A 144 5.60 17.98 26.64
N LEU A 145 5.06 19.17 26.38
CA LEU A 145 3.62 19.41 26.35
C LEU A 145 3.13 19.27 24.90
N PRO A 146 2.34 18.24 24.57
CA PRO A 146 1.85 18.04 23.21
C PRO A 146 0.81 19.12 22.86
N ASP A 147 0.96 19.71 21.69
CA ASP A 147 -0.03 20.62 21.08
C ASP A 147 -0.12 20.27 19.58
N PRO A 148 -0.97 19.30 19.21
CA PRO A 148 -1.09 18.84 17.83
C PRO A 148 -1.55 19.93 16.85
N ASP A 149 -2.37 20.87 17.33
CA ASP A 149 -2.94 21.94 16.51
C ASP A 149 -1.86 22.99 16.18
N LEU A 150 -1.08 23.41 17.18
CA LEU A 150 0.06 24.30 16.94
C LEU A 150 1.13 23.62 16.08
N LEU A 151 1.41 22.34 16.31
CA LEU A 151 2.34 21.55 15.50
C LEU A 151 1.93 21.53 14.02
N LEU A 152 0.65 21.27 13.76
CA LEU A 152 0.10 21.25 12.41
C LEU A 152 0.15 22.64 11.77
N ALA A 153 -0.32 23.68 12.47
CA ALA A 153 -0.31 25.05 11.97
C ALA A 153 1.11 25.52 11.60
N GLU A 154 2.10 25.22 12.45
CA GLU A 154 3.51 25.55 12.17
C GLU A 154 4.11 24.71 11.04
N HIS A 155 3.68 23.46 10.87
CA HIS A 155 4.09 22.62 9.75
C HIS A 155 3.55 23.17 8.42
N LEU A 156 2.27 23.52 8.36
CA LEU A 156 1.64 24.08 7.17
C LEU A 156 2.26 25.43 6.78
N ARG A 157 2.59 26.27 7.76
CA ARG A 157 3.29 27.55 7.53
C ARG A 157 4.73 27.36 7.05
N ARG A 158 5.46 26.42 7.65
CA ARG A 158 6.84 26.09 7.29
C ARG A 158 7.11 24.60 7.55
N PRO A 159 7.12 23.77 6.48
CA PRO A 159 7.23 22.32 6.60
C PRO A 159 8.37 21.87 7.49
N LEU A 160 8.07 20.91 8.36
CA LEU A 160 9.08 20.22 9.16
C LEU A 160 9.92 19.31 8.25
N PRO A 161 11.20 19.10 8.56
CA PRO A 161 12.02 18.13 7.84
C PRO A 161 11.43 16.71 7.91
N ALA A 162 11.60 15.92 6.85
CA ALA A 162 11.06 14.57 6.75
C ALA A 162 11.45 13.65 7.93
N GLY A 163 12.66 13.78 8.47
CA GLY A 163 13.08 12.99 9.63
C GLY A 163 12.27 13.31 10.90
N SER A 164 11.85 14.57 11.08
CA SER A 164 11.01 14.96 12.21
C SER A 164 9.58 14.51 12.04
N VAL A 165 9.02 14.59 10.82
CA VAL A 165 7.71 14.04 10.52
C VAL A 165 7.70 12.52 10.74
N GLU A 166 8.72 11.80 10.23
CA GLU A 166 8.87 10.36 10.46
C GLU A 166 8.91 10.01 11.96
N ALA A 167 9.59 10.83 12.78
CA ALA A 167 9.69 10.61 14.23
C ALA A 167 8.36 10.89 14.97
N LEU A 168 7.64 11.95 14.59
CA LEU A 168 6.33 12.28 15.15
C LEU A 168 5.33 11.15 14.90
N LEU A 169 5.29 10.62 13.67
CA LEU A 169 4.43 9.49 13.29
C LEU A 169 4.76 8.19 14.03
N LEU A 170 5.99 8.07 14.58
CA LEU A 170 6.48 6.90 15.31
C LEU A 170 6.14 6.93 16.81
N VAL A 171 6.09 8.11 17.44
CA VAL A 171 6.05 8.24 18.90
C VAL A 171 4.69 8.70 19.40
N GLU A 172 4.07 9.64 18.71
CA GLU A 172 2.87 10.33 19.18
C GLU A 172 1.59 9.64 18.71
N ASP A 173 0.59 9.59 19.57
CA ASP A 173 -0.77 9.20 19.18
C ASP A 173 -1.50 10.44 18.65
N LEU A 174 -1.12 10.85 17.44
CA LEU A 174 -1.63 12.07 16.81
C LEU A 174 -3.05 11.87 16.28
N PRO A 175 -3.92 12.90 16.35
CA PRO A 175 -5.17 12.93 15.62
C PRO A 175 -4.98 12.67 14.13
N GLN A 176 -5.95 12.02 13.50
CA GLN A 176 -5.85 11.61 12.09
C GLN A 176 -5.68 12.81 11.15
N GLU A 177 -6.32 13.94 11.45
CA GLU A 177 -6.16 15.19 10.70
C GLU A 177 -4.73 15.72 10.78
N THR A 178 -4.11 15.70 11.96
CA THR A 178 -2.70 16.05 12.15
C THR A 178 -1.78 15.13 11.37
N VAL A 179 -2.04 13.81 11.37
CA VAL A 179 -1.27 12.84 10.57
C VAL A 179 -1.34 13.19 9.07
N ARG A 180 -2.54 13.42 8.54
CA ARG A 180 -2.74 13.77 7.12
C ARG A 180 -2.06 15.10 6.78
N GLY A 181 -2.22 16.12 7.62
CA GLY A 181 -1.61 17.43 7.43
C GLY A 181 -0.08 17.44 7.55
N LEU A 182 0.50 16.56 8.37
CA LEU A 182 1.96 16.36 8.45
C LEU A 182 2.54 15.64 7.22
N LEU A 183 1.74 14.83 6.53
CA LEU A 183 2.10 14.18 5.27
C LEU A 183 1.94 15.12 4.07
N ALA A 184 1.07 16.12 4.17
CA ALA A 184 0.91 17.17 3.17
C ALA A 184 2.19 18.02 3.08
N THR A 185 2.88 17.92 1.95
CA THR A 185 4.25 18.42 1.78
C THR A 185 4.25 19.64 0.87
N GLY A 186 3.56 20.69 1.30
CA GLY A 186 3.27 21.88 0.50
C GLY A 186 4.48 22.64 -0.07
N ALA A 187 5.70 22.44 0.47
CA ALA A 187 6.91 23.13 -0.02
C ALA A 187 8.25 22.53 0.48
N ALA A 188 8.39 21.21 0.58
CA ALA A 188 9.71 20.63 0.89
C ALA A 188 10.54 20.51 -0.39
N THR A 189 11.76 21.07 -0.42
CA THR A 189 12.77 20.72 -1.44
C THR A 189 12.96 19.21 -1.42
N ASP A 190 12.80 18.56 -2.58
CA ASP A 190 12.81 17.11 -2.82
C ASP A 190 14.15 16.46 -2.40
N GLY A 191 14.41 16.42 -1.11
CA GLY A 191 15.52 15.68 -0.53
C GLY A 191 15.28 14.19 -0.73
N ARG A 192 16.37 13.41 -0.80
CA ARG A 192 16.35 11.95 -1.06
C ARG A 192 15.45 11.12 -0.12
N SER A 193 14.92 11.70 0.96
CA SER A 193 14.17 11.07 2.04
C SER A 193 12.71 11.54 2.17
N TRP A 194 12.18 12.32 1.22
CA TRP A 194 10.83 12.90 1.30
C TRP A 194 9.70 11.86 1.44
N HIS A 195 9.86 10.67 0.85
CA HIS A 195 8.86 9.59 0.85
C HIS A 195 8.78 8.83 2.18
N ARG A 196 9.82 8.90 3.02
CA ARG A 196 9.94 8.06 4.22
C ARG A 196 8.79 8.23 5.22
N PRO A 197 8.29 9.45 5.51
CA PRO A 197 7.14 9.63 6.39
C PRO A 197 5.89 8.91 5.88
N ALA A 198 5.65 8.95 4.56
CA ALA A 198 4.50 8.29 3.94
C ALA A 198 4.59 6.76 4.08
N VAL A 199 5.77 6.20 3.77
CA VAL A 199 6.05 4.76 3.99
C VAL A 199 5.89 4.37 5.45
N ARG A 200 6.35 5.23 6.36
CA ARG A 200 6.21 4.99 7.79
C ARG A 200 4.74 5.01 8.23
N ALA A 201 3.95 5.97 7.76
CA ALA A 201 2.56 6.14 8.15
C ALA A 201 1.73 4.90 7.79
N VAL A 202 1.90 4.37 6.58
CA VAL A 202 1.23 3.14 6.13
C VAL A 202 1.65 1.94 6.98
N ARG A 203 2.96 1.73 7.16
CA ARG A 203 3.48 0.59 7.96
C ARG A 203 3.11 0.65 9.44
N MET A 204 2.87 1.84 9.98
CA MET A 204 2.41 2.02 11.35
C MET A 204 0.89 1.98 11.47
N GLY A 205 0.17 1.70 10.37
CA GLY A 205 -1.29 1.71 10.32
C GLY A 205 -1.91 3.06 10.65
N ARG A 206 -1.18 4.16 10.41
CA ARG A 206 -1.66 5.52 10.65
C ARG A 206 -2.55 6.01 9.51
N VAL A 207 -2.29 5.57 8.29
CA VAL A 207 -3.10 5.83 7.08
C VAL A 207 -3.14 4.59 6.19
N THR A 208 -4.21 4.41 5.42
CA THR A 208 -4.25 3.44 4.32
C THR A 208 -3.61 4.01 3.04
N HIS A 209 -3.40 3.18 2.02
CA HIS A 209 -2.96 3.67 0.71
C HIS A 209 -4.01 4.61 0.07
N GLU A 210 -5.30 4.30 0.21
CA GLU A 210 -6.37 5.15 -0.33
C GLU A 210 -6.45 6.50 0.37
N GLU A 211 -6.33 6.53 1.70
CA GLU A 211 -6.28 7.79 2.45
C GLU A 211 -5.06 8.64 2.09
N LEU A 212 -3.94 7.98 1.80
CA LEU A 212 -2.74 8.67 1.32
C LEU A 212 -2.99 9.32 -0.03
N VAL A 213 -3.62 8.59 -0.98
CA VAL A 213 -3.96 9.12 -2.30
C VAL A 213 -5.00 10.25 -2.22
N ALA A 214 -6.02 10.08 -1.38
CA ALA A 214 -7.15 11.00 -1.27
C ALA A 214 -6.81 12.31 -0.55
N HIS A 215 -5.86 12.29 0.39
CA HIS A 215 -5.65 13.42 1.31
C HIS A 215 -4.25 14.03 1.28
N VAL A 216 -3.26 13.36 0.68
CA VAL A 216 -1.89 13.91 0.63
C VAL A 216 -1.73 14.78 -0.61
N ALA A 217 -1.40 16.04 -0.34
CA ALA A 217 -1.02 17.04 -1.33
C ALA A 217 0.48 17.37 -1.24
N PRO A 218 1.14 17.78 -2.33
CA PRO A 218 0.60 17.93 -3.69
C PRO A 218 0.50 16.61 -4.47
N ALA A 219 -0.39 16.56 -5.46
CA ALA A 219 -0.66 15.42 -6.34
C ALA A 219 0.59 14.74 -6.92
N ARG A 220 1.63 15.53 -7.27
CA ARG A 220 2.90 15.01 -7.78
C ARG A 220 3.56 13.98 -6.84
N HIS A 221 3.45 14.15 -5.53
CA HIS A 221 4.08 13.24 -4.57
C HIS A 221 3.35 11.92 -4.52
N THR A 222 2.02 11.94 -4.63
CA THR A 222 1.20 10.73 -4.73
C THR A 222 1.54 9.94 -5.99
N LEU A 223 1.71 10.60 -7.14
CA LEU A 223 2.17 9.97 -8.39
C LEU A 223 3.55 9.32 -8.23
N LEU A 224 4.49 10.03 -7.60
CA LEU A 224 5.84 9.50 -7.33
C LEU A 224 5.82 8.33 -6.33
N LEU A 225 4.93 8.34 -5.33
CA LEU A 225 4.77 7.22 -4.39
C LEU A 225 4.23 5.96 -5.08
N GLY A 226 3.46 6.12 -6.17
CA GLY A 226 3.01 5.03 -7.03
C GLY A 226 4.13 4.36 -7.84
N HIS A 227 5.34 4.94 -7.90
CA HIS A 227 6.51 4.31 -8.49
C HIS A 227 7.79 4.86 -7.86
N LEU A 228 8.10 4.40 -6.64
CA LEU A 228 9.33 4.80 -5.98
C LEU A 228 10.54 4.08 -6.62
N PRO A 229 11.58 4.82 -7.06
CA PRO A 229 12.78 4.18 -7.60
C PRO A 229 13.47 3.33 -6.52
N ALA A 230 14.25 2.34 -6.95
CA ALA A 230 15.05 1.50 -6.07
C ALA A 230 16.13 2.31 -5.33
N LEU A 231 15.76 2.88 -4.18
CA LEU A 231 16.66 3.64 -3.31
C LEU A 231 17.19 2.73 -2.19
N ARG A 232 18.40 3.05 -1.68
CA ARG A 232 18.99 2.41 -0.49
C ARG A 232 18.34 2.83 0.84
N SER A 233 17.23 3.56 0.78
CA SER A 233 16.47 4.07 1.94
C SER A 233 15.25 3.21 2.25
N LEU A 234 14.51 3.57 3.31
CA LEU A 234 13.20 3.00 3.60
C LEU A 234 12.28 3.18 2.38
N ARG A 235 11.86 2.07 1.78
CA ARG A 235 11.01 2.01 0.57
C ARG A 235 9.82 1.09 0.79
N TRP A 236 8.87 1.10 -0.13
CA TRP A 236 7.82 0.08 -0.22
C TRP A 236 8.44 -1.32 -0.39
N THR A 237 7.85 -2.31 0.27
CA THR A 237 7.97 -3.72 -0.17
C THR A 237 7.17 -3.90 -1.46
N LEU A 238 7.35 -5.01 -2.17
CA LEU A 238 6.58 -5.25 -3.40
C LEU A 238 5.05 -5.25 -3.18
N PRO A 239 4.50 -5.92 -2.14
CA PRO A 239 3.07 -5.84 -1.85
C PRO A 239 2.58 -4.43 -1.48
N GLU A 240 3.41 -3.64 -0.78
CA GLU A 240 3.09 -2.23 -0.49
C GLU A 240 3.12 -1.37 -1.76
N GLN A 241 4.07 -1.63 -2.66
CA GLN A 241 4.19 -0.95 -3.95
C GLN A 241 2.97 -1.27 -4.83
N ALA A 242 2.54 -2.53 -4.86
CA ALA A 242 1.33 -2.96 -5.56
C ALA A 242 0.09 -2.26 -4.97
N GLY A 243 -0.13 -2.32 -3.66
CA GLY A 243 -1.27 -1.66 -3.01
C GLY A 243 -1.29 -0.14 -3.20
N MET A 244 -0.12 0.51 -3.21
CA MET A 244 -0.02 1.93 -3.54
C MET A 244 -0.34 2.21 -5.01
N GLN A 245 0.13 1.38 -5.95
CA GLN A 245 -0.22 1.49 -7.38
C GLN A 245 -1.71 1.31 -7.60
N THR A 246 -2.32 0.30 -6.98
CA THR A 246 -3.76 0.06 -7.02
C THR A 246 -4.55 1.30 -6.59
N ALA A 247 -4.21 1.89 -5.44
CA ALA A 247 -4.87 3.09 -4.94
C ALA A 247 -4.71 4.29 -5.90
N VAL A 248 -3.52 4.48 -6.47
CA VAL A 248 -3.25 5.53 -7.46
C VAL A 248 -4.03 5.30 -8.75
N MET A 249 -4.05 4.07 -9.27
CA MET A 249 -4.75 3.72 -10.50
C MET A 249 -6.28 3.87 -10.36
N ARG A 250 -6.84 3.60 -9.18
CA ARG A 250 -8.26 3.89 -8.89
C ARG A 250 -8.54 5.39 -9.00
N ALA A 251 -7.68 6.24 -8.44
CA ALA A 251 -7.82 7.69 -8.56
C ALA A 251 -7.62 8.20 -9.99
N LEU A 252 -6.78 7.54 -10.79
CA LEU A 252 -6.51 7.88 -12.20
C LEU A 252 -7.56 7.33 -13.18
N ARG A 253 -8.47 6.45 -12.74
CA ARG A 253 -9.48 5.80 -13.59
C ARG A 253 -10.25 6.76 -14.51
N PRO A 254 -10.64 7.99 -14.09
CA PRO A 254 -11.32 8.94 -14.99
C PRO A 254 -10.54 9.31 -16.25
N LEU A 255 -9.21 9.15 -16.29
CA LEU A 255 -8.40 9.43 -17.47
C LEU A 255 -8.53 8.34 -18.55
N GLY A 256 -8.95 7.13 -18.18
CA GLY A 256 -9.02 5.97 -19.08
C GLY A 256 -7.71 5.73 -19.83
N ASP A 257 -7.83 5.32 -21.09
CA ASP A 257 -6.70 5.05 -21.98
C ASP A 257 -6.35 6.25 -22.89
N ASP A 258 -6.90 7.45 -22.66
CA ASP A 258 -6.68 8.61 -23.55
C ASP A 258 -5.29 9.22 -23.33
N PRO A 259 -4.32 9.04 -24.26
CA PRO A 259 -2.96 9.55 -24.09
C PRO A 259 -2.89 11.07 -23.94
N ARG A 260 -3.90 11.81 -24.38
CA ARG A 260 -3.98 13.27 -24.20
C ARG A 260 -4.20 13.64 -22.74
N LEU A 261 -5.11 12.96 -22.06
CA LEU A 261 -5.40 13.19 -20.64
C LEU A 261 -4.18 12.83 -19.76
N TRP A 262 -3.47 11.76 -20.11
CA TRP A 262 -2.20 11.41 -19.46
C TRP A 262 -1.11 12.48 -19.68
N ALA A 263 -1.05 13.10 -20.86
CA ALA A 263 -0.13 14.21 -21.14
C ALA A 263 -0.50 15.48 -20.36
N GLU A 264 -1.79 15.80 -20.22
CA GLU A 264 -2.27 16.92 -19.40
C GLU A 264 -1.98 16.69 -17.90
N LEU A 265 -2.21 15.47 -17.39
CA LEU A 265 -1.82 15.10 -16.02
C LEU A 265 -0.34 15.39 -15.77
N LEU A 266 0.55 14.94 -16.66
CA LEU A 266 1.99 15.16 -16.53
C LEU A 266 2.35 16.65 -16.60
N ARG A 267 1.66 17.43 -17.43
CA ARG A 267 1.88 18.88 -17.57
C ARG A 267 1.50 19.65 -16.31
N HIS A 268 0.37 19.30 -15.67
CA HIS A 268 -0.18 20.06 -14.54
C HIS A 268 0.29 19.58 -13.17
N ALA A 269 0.66 18.30 -13.01
CA ALA A 269 1.06 17.71 -11.73
C ALA A 269 2.14 18.47 -10.94
N PRO A 270 3.24 18.99 -11.54
CA PRO A 270 4.32 19.64 -10.78
C PRO A 270 3.86 20.87 -9.99
N GLY A 271 2.88 21.58 -10.56
CA GLY A 271 2.40 22.86 -10.08
C GLY A 271 1.06 22.84 -9.36
N HIS A 272 0.37 21.70 -9.34
CA HIS A 272 -0.93 21.57 -8.73
C HIS A 272 -0.79 21.43 -7.20
N PRO A 273 -1.34 22.37 -6.40
CA PRO A 273 -1.18 22.37 -4.94
C PRO A 273 -2.09 21.35 -4.24
N GLY A 274 -3.15 20.90 -4.92
CA GLY A 274 -4.17 19.99 -4.39
C GLY A 274 -3.77 18.52 -4.43
N THR A 275 -4.75 17.67 -4.13
CA THR A 275 -4.61 16.20 -4.08
C THR A 275 -4.64 15.58 -5.48
N LEU A 276 -4.29 14.29 -5.59
CA LEU A 276 -4.37 13.59 -6.88
C LEU A 276 -5.80 13.53 -7.44
N PRO A 277 -6.85 13.19 -6.66
CA PRO A 277 -8.22 13.20 -7.16
C PRO A 277 -8.67 14.58 -7.67
N GLU A 278 -8.29 15.66 -6.98
CA GLU A 278 -8.60 17.04 -7.41
C GLU A 278 -7.94 17.37 -8.75
N LEU A 279 -6.68 16.98 -8.93
CA LEU A 279 -5.98 17.15 -10.21
C LEU A 279 -6.64 16.34 -11.33
N VAL A 280 -6.96 15.07 -11.07
CA VAL A 280 -7.56 14.17 -12.07
C VAL A 280 -8.93 14.67 -12.50
N ALA A 281 -9.78 15.09 -11.56
CA ALA A 281 -11.08 15.68 -11.88
C ALA A 281 -10.91 16.92 -12.77
N ALA A 282 -9.99 17.81 -12.42
CA ALA A 282 -9.75 19.03 -13.20
C ALA A 282 -9.16 18.76 -14.60
N VAL A 283 -8.36 17.70 -14.77
CA VAL A 283 -7.86 17.24 -16.08
C VAL A 283 -9.00 16.61 -16.90
N ALA A 284 -9.80 15.73 -16.31
CA ALA A 284 -10.91 15.06 -16.98
C ALA A 284 -11.99 16.05 -17.44
N ASP A 285 -12.26 17.08 -16.64
CA ASP A 285 -13.24 18.13 -16.95
C ASP A 285 -12.68 19.25 -17.85
N ALA A 286 -11.40 19.16 -18.27
CA ALA A 286 -10.68 20.20 -19.01
C ALA A 286 -10.77 21.60 -18.34
N ALA A 287 -10.76 21.64 -17.01
CA ALA A 287 -11.01 22.83 -16.21
C ALA A 287 -9.74 23.54 -15.73
N LEU A 288 -8.55 23.02 -16.04
CA LEU A 288 -7.29 23.60 -15.60
C LEU A 288 -6.85 24.77 -16.50
N PRO A 289 -6.50 25.93 -15.93
CA PRO A 289 -5.88 27.00 -16.69
C PRO A 289 -4.48 26.58 -17.15
N GLU A 290 -4.04 27.13 -18.28
CA GLU A 290 -2.67 26.95 -18.77
C GLU A 290 -1.66 27.24 -17.63
N PRO A 291 -0.66 26.37 -17.42
CA PRO A 291 0.29 26.56 -16.35
C PRO A 291 1.10 27.83 -16.58
N ALA A 292 1.30 28.60 -15.50
CA ALA A 292 2.11 29.82 -15.52
C ALA A 292 3.60 29.47 -15.75
N GLY A 293 3.98 29.29 -17.01
CA GLY A 293 5.32 29.00 -17.49
C GLY A 293 5.63 27.49 -17.64
N PRO A 294 6.68 27.15 -18.41
CA PRO A 294 7.13 25.77 -18.58
C PRO A 294 7.67 25.25 -17.24
N ARG A 295 6.88 24.44 -16.55
CA ARG A 295 7.37 23.63 -15.43
C ARG A 295 7.81 22.30 -15.98
N ASP A 296 9.12 22.06 -15.99
CA ASP A 296 9.65 20.74 -16.31
C ASP A 296 9.13 19.73 -15.28
N PRO A 297 8.38 18.69 -15.68
CA PRO A 297 7.90 17.67 -14.75
C PRO A 297 9.05 16.89 -14.10
N GLY A 298 10.26 16.95 -14.66
CA GLY A 298 11.40 16.19 -14.20
C GLY A 298 11.31 14.73 -14.64
N THR A 299 12.46 14.07 -14.70
CA THR A 299 12.58 12.70 -15.24
C THR A 299 11.85 11.66 -14.42
N ASP A 300 11.78 11.84 -13.09
CA ASP A 300 11.21 10.85 -12.17
C ASP A 300 9.68 10.85 -12.23
N LEU A 301 9.04 12.03 -12.29
CA LEU A 301 7.59 12.12 -12.45
C LEU A 301 7.16 11.59 -13.82
N ALA A 302 7.89 11.95 -14.88
CA ALA A 302 7.61 11.42 -16.21
C ALA A 302 7.77 9.90 -16.28
N ARG A 303 8.74 9.32 -15.56
CA ARG A 303 8.90 7.86 -15.42
C ARG A 303 7.73 7.24 -14.67
N ALA A 304 7.33 7.83 -13.53
CA ALA A 304 6.22 7.34 -12.73
C ALA A 304 4.90 7.34 -13.52
N VAL A 305 4.58 8.44 -14.20
CA VAL A 305 3.36 8.55 -15.02
C VAL A 305 3.39 7.55 -16.18
N ARG A 306 4.53 7.37 -16.87
CA ARG A 306 4.64 6.35 -17.93
C ARG A 306 4.44 4.93 -17.42
N HIS A 307 4.88 4.63 -16.20
CA HIS A 307 4.71 3.31 -15.59
C HIS A 307 3.25 3.05 -15.16
N LEU A 308 2.51 4.11 -14.81
CA LEU A 308 1.09 4.04 -14.46
C LEU A 308 0.18 4.04 -15.70
N ALA A 309 0.64 4.64 -16.80
CA ALA A 309 -0.13 4.68 -18.04
C ALA A 309 -0.32 3.26 -18.61
N PRO A 310 -1.52 2.93 -19.12
CA PRO A 310 -1.78 1.65 -19.78
C PRO A 310 -0.80 1.41 -20.93
N THR A 311 -0.04 0.31 -20.85
CA THR A 311 0.83 -0.15 -21.94
C THR A 311 0.38 -1.52 -22.42
N ALA A 312 0.20 -1.67 -23.73
CA ALA A 312 0.14 -2.99 -24.34
C ALA A 312 1.52 -3.66 -24.20
N VAL A 313 1.59 -4.79 -23.50
CA VAL A 313 2.78 -5.63 -23.50
C VAL A 313 2.66 -6.56 -24.69
N ASP A 314 3.61 -6.50 -25.62
CA ASP A 314 3.69 -7.45 -26.73
C ASP A 314 4.44 -8.71 -26.25
N PRO A 315 3.77 -9.85 -26.11
CA PRO A 315 4.44 -11.07 -25.67
C PRO A 315 5.31 -11.68 -26.79
N HIS A 316 6.29 -12.50 -26.39
CA HIS A 316 7.22 -13.18 -27.29
C HIS A 316 6.96 -14.69 -27.37
N GLY A 317 7.33 -15.29 -28.51
CA GLY A 317 7.16 -16.73 -28.78
C GLY A 317 5.83 -17.04 -29.43
N ASP A 318 5.87 -17.74 -30.58
CA ASP A 318 4.67 -18.12 -31.32
C ASP A 318 4.01 -19.36 -30.67
N VAL A 319 4.41 -20.57 -31.09
CA VAL A 319 3.80 -21.83 -30.62
C VAL A 319 4.13 -22.12 -29.15
N GLU A 320 5.34 -21.79 -28.69
CA GLU A 320 5.77 -22.04 -27.31
C GLU A 320 4.91 -21.29 -26.30
N ARG A 321 4.47 -20.08 -26.65
CA ARG A 321 3.57 -19.28 -25.82
C ARG A 321 2.18 -19.88 -25.75
N GLU A 322 1.62 -20.29 -26.88
CA GLU A 322 0.29 -20.92 -26.90
C GLU A 322 0.26 -22.19 -26.04
N LEU A 323 1.33 -23.00 -26.09
CA LEU A 323 1.49 -24.16 -25.22
C LEU A 323 1.61 -23.76 -23.74
N ALA A 324 2.36 -22.70 -23.43
CA ALA A 324 2.47 -22.17 -22.08
C ALA A 324 1.11 -21.65 -21.55
N LEU A 325 0.33 -20.95 -22.37
CA LEU A 325 -1.03 -20.50 -22.01
C LEU A 325 -1.97 -21.67 -21.77
N ALA A 326 -1.96 -22.68 -22.65
CA ALA A 326 -2.76 -23.88 -22.48
C ALA A 326 -2.40 -24.63 -21.19
N SER A 327 -1.11 -24.65 -20.82
CA SER A 327 -0.64 -25.32 -19.60
C SER A 327 -1.19 -24.71 -18.31
N LEU A 328 -1.50 -23.41 -18.28
CA LEU A 328 -2.10 -22.75 -17.11
C LEU A 328 -3.48 -23.31 -16.77
N ALA A 329 -4.14 -23.93 -17.77
CA ALA A 329 -5.45 -24.53 -17.63
C ALA A 329 -5.42 -26.02 -17.26
N VAL A 330 -4.24 -26.62 -17.19
CA VAL A 330 -4.06 -28.04 -16.88
C VAL A 330 -3.37 -28.16 -15.52
N PRO A 331 -4.05 -28.73 -14.50
CA PRO A 331 -3.39 -28.99 -13.22
C PRO A 331 -2.22 -29.98 -13.42
N MET A 332 -1.03 -29.57 -13.03
CA MET A 332 0.15 -30.45 -13.04
C MET A 332 0.04 -31.53 -11.94
N GLU A 333 0.84 -32.59 -12.04
CA GLU A 333 0.83 -33.72 -11.10
C GLU A 333 1.14 -33.29 -9.66
N SER A 334 1.96 -32.23 -9.50
CA SER A 334 2.25 -31.63 -8.19
C SER A 334 2.26 -30.10 -8.25
N VAL A 335 1.95 -29.47 -7.12
CA VAL A 335 2.03 -28.00 -6.95
C VAL A 335 3.46 -27.50 -7.19
N GLN A 336 4.47 -28.28 -6.80
CA GLN A 336 5.88 -27.91 -6.97
C GLN A 336 6.30 -27.88 -8.44
N GLU A 337 5.78 -28.80 -9.27
CA GLU A 337 6.02 -28.79 -10.71
C GLU A 337 5.28 -27.65 -11.39
N ASP A 338 4.04 -27.38 -10.95
CA ASP A 338 3.27 -26.23 -11.41
C ASP A 338 4.01 -24.91 -11.17
N ILE A 339 4.47 -24.67 -9.93
CA ILE A 339 5.32 -23.52 -9.58
C ILE A 339 6.54 -23.44 -10.49
N ARG A 340 7.29 -24.55 -10.61
CA ARG A 340 8.54 -24.57 -11.37
C ARG A 340 8.31 -24.24 -12.84
N TRP A 341 7.25 -24.79 -13.43
CA TRP A 341 6.90 -24.58 -14.83
C TRP A 341 6.46 -23.14 -15.10
N VAL A 342 5.58 -22.58 -14.25
CA VAL A 342 5.15 -21.18 -14.40
C VAL A 342 6.33 -20.23 -14.25
N ARG A 343 7.24 -20.48 -13.30
CA ARG A 343 8.49 -19.72 -13.16
C ARG A 343 9.37 -19.79 -14.41
N ASP A 344 9.63 -20.99 -14.96
CA ASP A 344 10.42 -21.14 -16.19
C ASP A 344 9.82 -20.34 -17.36
N CYS A 345 8.49 -20.35 -17.48
CA CYS A 345 7.79 -19.58 -18.51
C CYS A 345 7.92 -18.06 -18.31
N LEU A 346 7.92 -17.58 -17.06
CA LEU A 346 8.16 -16.17 -16.73
C LEU A 346 9.61 -15.77 -16.99
N ASP A 347 10.57 -16.61 -16.59
CA ASP A 347 12.02 -16.44 -16.82
C ASP A 347 12.34 -16.31 -18.32
N ARG A 348 11.66 -17.10 -19.15
CA ARG A 348 11.81 -17.10 -20.61
C ARG A 348 10.97 -16.02 -21.31
N GLY A 349 10.11 -15.30 -20.58
CA GLY A 349 9.19 -14.32 -21.15
C GLY A 349 8.08 -14.91 -22.03
N LEU A 350 7.80 -16.22 -21.91
CA LEU A 350 6.70 -16.88 -22.60
C LEU A 350 5.34 -16.52 -21.99
N LEU A 351 5.32 -16.34 -20.67
CA LEU A 351 4.17 -15.88 -19.90
C LEU A 351 4.48 -14.53 -19.23
N THR A 352 3.41 -13.81 -18.92
CA THR A 352 3.41 -12.60 -18.09
C THR A 352 2.53 -12.82 -16.86
N GLY A 353 2.62 -11.93 -15.87
CA GLY A 353 1.68 -11.95 -14.74
C GLY A 353 0.21 -11.80 -15.15
N ILE A 354 -0.05 -11.05 -16.23
CA ILE A 354 -1.40 -10.91 -16.82
C ILE A 354 -1.93 -12.27 -17.28
N ASP A 355 -1.08 -13.06 -17.94
CA ASP A 355 -1.46 -14.38 -18.45
C ASP A 355 -1.85 -15.32 -17.30
N VAL A 356 -1.06 -15.32 -16.21
CA VAL A 356 -1.38 -16.11 -15.01
C VAL A 356 -2.73 -15.70 -14.43
N ILE A 357 -2.98 -14.40 -14.26
CA ILE A 357 -4.26 -13.92 -13.69
C ILE A 357 -5.47 -14.28 -14.55
N ARG A 358 -5.34 -14.27 -15.87
CA ARG A 358 -6.44 -14.56 -16.80
C ARG A 358 -6.70 -16.04 -16.98
N HIS A 359 -5.66 -16.87 -16.97
CA HIS A 359 -5.73 -18.23 -17.48
C HIS A 359 -5.47 -19.31 -16.42
N LYS A 360 -4.91 -18.95 -15.25
CA LYS A 360 -4.61 -19.93 -14.21
C LYS A 360 -5.87 -20.53 -13.59
N LEU A 361 -5.86 -21.85 -13.45
CA LEU A 361 -6.91 -22.67 -12.88
C LEU A 361 -6.40 -23.44 -11.65
N PRO A 362 -7.19 -23.53 -10.55
CA PRO A 362 -8.36 -22.72 -10.22
C PRO A 362 -8.04 -21.23 -9.97
N ALA A 363 -9.07 -20.38 -10.04
CA ALA A 363 -8.95 -18.92 -9.87
C ALA A 363 -8.25 -18.48 -8.58
N CYS A 364 -8.39 -19.25 -7.50
CA CYS A 364 -7.70 -18.94 -6.24
C CYS A 364 -6.17 -19.04 -6.36
N TRP A 365 -5.65 -19.91 -7.22
CA TRP A 365 -4.21 -20.03 -7.50
C TRP A 365 -3.69 -18.89 -8.36
N ALA A 366 -4.55 -18.30 -9.21
CA ALA A 366 -4.18 -17.11 -9.98
C ALA A 366 -3.82 -15.94 -9.05
N LEU A 367 -4.58 -15.78 -7.95
CA LEU A 367 -4.41 -14.71 -6.97
C LEU A 367 -3.34 -15.00 -5.90
N ASP A 368 -2.82 -16.23 -5.86
CA ASP A 368 -1.81 -16.64 -4.90
C ASP A 368 -0.41 -16.61 -5.51
N GLU A 369 0.29 -15.48 -5.33
CA GLU A 369 1.68 -15.33 -5.77
C GLU A 369 2.60 -16.43 -5.25
N ASP A 370 2.38 -16.93 -4.03
CA ASP A 370 3.19 -17.99 -3.45
C ASP A 370 2.94 -19.32 -4.21
N HIS A 371 1.76 -19.49 -4.79
CA HIS A 371 1.40 -20.65 -5.60
C HIS A 371 2.08 -20.68 -6.97
N TRP A 372 2.43 -19.56 -7.59
CA TRP A 372 3.05 -19.57 -8.92
C TRP A 372 4.47 -19.01 -8.95
N LEU A 373 4.96 -18.44 -7.84
CA LEU A 373 6.36 -18.04 -7.64
C LEU A 373 7.06 -18.84 -6.55
N GLY A 374 6.36 -19.61 -5.71
CA GLY A 374 6.97 -20.41 -4.64
C GLY A 374 7.44 -19.60 -3.41
N ASP A 375 7.91 -20.34 -2.40
CA ASP A 375 8.59 -19.80 -1.21
C ASP A 375 10.02 -19.36 -1.53
N VAL A 376 10.32 -18.06 -1.32
CA VAL A 376 11.68 -17.53 -1.43
C VAL A 376 12.07 -16.88 -0.10
N ASP A 377 13.25 -17.23 0.41
CA ASP A 377 13.71 -16.96 1.79
C ASP A 377 14.15 -15.50 2.09
N HIS A 378 13.74 -14.50 1.31
CA HIS A 378 14.32 -13.14 1.38
C HIS A 378 13.31 -11.99 1.38
N PRO A 379 13.65 -10.82 1.99
CA PRO A 379 12.72 -9.70 2.16
C PRO A 379 12.31 -8.99 0.86
N ASP A 380 13.02 -9.23 -0.25
CA ASP A 380 12.58 -8.89 -1.61
C ASP A 380 12.40 -10.21 -2.40
N ARG A 381 11.25 -10.84 -2.14
CA ARG A 381 10.93 -12.25 -2.41
C ARG A 381 10.71 -12.61 -3.89
N HIS A 382 10.61 -11.62 -4.78
CA HIS A 382 10.23 -11.89 -6.16
C HIS A 382 11.39 -11.58 -7.09
N ASP A 383 12.00 -12.62 -7.66
CA ASP A 383 12.94 -12.51 -8.78
C ASP A 383 12.25 -11.85 -10.01
N HIS A 384 10.90 -11.84 -10.01
CA HIS A 384 10.04 -11.25 -11.03
C HIS A 384 9.08 -10.18 -10.46
N PRO A 385 9.61 -9.03 -9.99
CA PRO A 385 8.76 -7.98 -9.42
C PRO A 385 7.78 -7.41 -10.46
N GLU A 386 8.19 -7.34 -11.72
CA GLU A 386 7.35 -6.85 -12.83
C GLU A 386 6.16 -7.77 -13.10
N ALA A 387 6.35 -9.09 -13.00
CA ALA A 387 5.27 -10.05 -13.19
C ALA A 387 4.20 -9.92 -12.08
N VAL A 388 4.62 -9.74 -10.82
CA VAL A 388 3.69 -9.53 -9.70
C VAL A 388 2.90 -8.23 -9.86
N LEU A 389 3.57 -7.12 -10.17
CA LEU A 389 2.88 -5.84 -10.38
C LEU A 389 1.89 -5.91 -11.55
N ALA A 390 2.28 -6.57 -12.65
CA ALA A 390 1.39 -6.77 -13.79
C ALA A 390 0.18 -7.66 -13.44
N ALA A 391 0.39 -8.72 -12.66
CA ALA A 391 -0.67 -9.58 -12.16
C ALA A 391 -1.66 -8.80 -11.27
N HIS A 392 -1.16 -8.03 -10.31
CA HIS A 392 -2.00 -7.20 -9.43
C HIS A 392 -2.81 -6.18 -10.24
N ALA A 393 -2.16 -5.48 -11.16
CA ALA A 393 -2.82 -4.50 -12.03
C ALA A 393 -3.91 -5.15 -12.91
N GLU A 394 -3.71 -6.39 -13.38
CA GLU A 394 -4.72 -7.15 -14.11
C GLU A 394 -5.91 -7.52 -13.21
N ALA A 395 -5.64 -8.09 -12.03
CA ALA A 395 -6.67 -8.49 -11.09
C ALA A 395 -7.53 -7.29 -10.68
N ASP A 396 -6.89 -6.17 -10.35
CA ASP A 396 -7.58 -4.93 -10.01
C ASP A 396 -8.47 -4.43 -11.14
N ARG A 397 -8.01 -4.53 -12.40
CA ARG A 397 -8.81 -4.13 -13.56
C ARG A 397 -10.03 -5.03 -13.74
N LEU A 398 -9.85 -6.34 -13.62
CA LEU A 398 -10.94 -7.32 -13.71
C LEU A 398 -11.96 -7.11 -12.58
N PHE A 399 -11.51 -6.96 -11.34
CA PHE A 399 -12.40 -6.69 -10.20
C PHE A 399 -13.11 -5.35 -10.32
N ALA A 400 -12.41 -4.29 -10.72
CA ALA A 400 -13.02 -2.98 -10.92
C ALA A 400 -14.09 -3.00 -12.00
N ALA A 401 -13.84 -3.70 -13.12
CA ALA A 401 -14.79 -3.80 -14.22
C ALA A 401 -16.02 -4.65 -13.86
N ALA A 402 -15.83 -5.75 -13.13
CA ALA A 402 -16.91 -6.69 -12.82
C ALA A 402 -17.71 -6.31 -11.57
N LEU A 403 -17.01 -5.96 -10.48
CA LEU A 403 -17.62 -5.77 -9.15
C LEU A 403 -17.76 -4.30 -8.78
N GLY A 404 -16.90 -3.44 -9.35
CA GLY A 404 -16.80 -2.04 -8.96
C GLY A 404 -16.60 -1.90 -7.45
N GLU A 405 -17.47 -1.10 -6.83
CA GLU A 405 -17.43 -0.78 -5.40
C GLU A 405 -18.54 -1.49 -4.59
N ASP A 406 -19.26 -2.46 -5.18
CA ASP A 406 -20.39 -3.17 -4.55
C ASP A 406 -19.93 -4.27 -3.57
N PRO A 407 -20.05 -4.07 -2.24
CA PRO A 407 -19.59 -5.07 -1.26
C PRO A 407 -20.33 -6.40 -1.37
N ASP A 408 -21.58 -6.43 -1.85
CA ASP A 408 -22.32 -7.67 -2.04
C ASP A 408 -21.76 -8.52 -3.17
N ALA A 409 -21.35 -7.89 -4.28
CA ALA A 409 -20.66 -8.58 -5.37
C ALA A 409 -19.33 -9.17 -4.91
N TRP A 410 -18.53 -8.39 -4.18
CA TRP A 410 -17.28 -8.86 -3.57
C TRP A 410 -17.49 -10.03 -2.61
N TRP A 411 -18.55 -9.99 -1.78
CA TRP A 411 -18.89 -11.09 -0.89
C TRP A 411 -19.32 -12.36 -1.64
N ARG A 412 -20.08 -12.23 -2.74
CA ARG A 412 -20.43 -13.38 -3.60
C ARG A 412 -19.18 -14.03 -4.20
N VAL A 413 -18.21 -13.23 -4.65
CA VAL A 413 -16.90 -13.73 -5.12
C VAL A 413 -16.18 -14.46 -3.99
N ALA A 414 -16.05 -13.85 -2.81
CA ALA A 414 -15.37 -14.46 -1.66
C ALA A 414 -15.94 -15.82 -1.26
N ARG A 415 -17.26 -15.99 -1.31
CA ARG A 415 -17.92 -17.26 -1.00
C ARG A 415 -17.77 -18.32 -2.09
N THR A 416 -17.57 -17.91 -3.33
CA THR A 416 -17.50 -18.81 -4.50
C THR A 416 -16.06 -19.22 -4.81
N LEU A 417 -15.11 -18.30 -4.60
CA LEU A 417 -13.68 -18.45 -4.93
C LEU A 417 -13.04 -19.74 -4.37
N PRO A 418 -13.28 -20.15 -3.10
CA PRO A 418 -12.66 -21.35 -2.55
C PRO A 418 -12.86 -22.58 -3.42
N ASP A 419 -14.07 -22.81 -3.92
CA ASP A 419 -14.47 -24.02 -4.63
C ASP A 419 -14.60 -23.83 -6.14
N PHE A 420 -14.24 -22.65 -6.66
CA PHE A 420 -14.36 -22.36 -8.08
C PHE A 420 -13.20 -22.93 -8.88
N GLY A 421 -13.48 -24.00 -9.62
CA GLY A 421 -12.49 -24.67 -10.47
C GLY A 421 -12.15 -23.96 -11.79
N GLY A 422 -12.76 -22.81 -12.09
CA GLY A 422 -12.56 -22.02 -13.32
C GLY A 422 -11.51 -20.90 -13.17
N THR A 423 -11.30 -20.09 -14.20
CA THR A 423 -10.37 -18.94 -14.16
C THR A 423 -11.01 -17.72 -13.48
N LEU A 424 -10.20 -16.72 -13.08
CA LEU A 424 -10.73 -15.50 -12.45
C LEU A 424 -11.77 -14.76 -13.31
N PRO A 425 -11.56 -14.53 -14.63
CA PRO A 425 -12.61 -13.96 -15.48
C PRO A 425 -13.93 -14.73 -15.47
N HIS A 426 -13.88 -16.08 -15.52
CA HIS A 426 -15.09 -16.91 -15.48
C HIS A 426 -15.81 -16.82 -14.13
N LEU A 427 -15.07 -16.71 -13.02
CA LEU A 427 -15.66 -16.50 -11.70
C LEU A 427 -16.42 -15.17 -11.66
N LEU A 428 -15.80 -14.11 -12.16
CA LEU A 428 -16.38 -12.76 -12.15
C LEU A 428 -17.65 -12.70 -12.99
N LEU A 429 -17.63 -13.22 -14.23
CA LEU A 429 -18.81 -13.33 -15.09
C LEU A 429 -19.95 -14.10 -14.40
N ARG A 430 -19.63 -15.24 -13.79
CA ARG A 430 -20.62 -16.05 -13.05
C ARG A 430 -21.29 -15.27 -11.92
N VAL A 431 -20.53 -14.48 -11.18
CA VAL A 431 -21.03 -13.72 -10.03
C VAL A 431 -21.82 -12.47 -10.44
N THR A 432 -21.47 -11.84 -11.57
CA THR A 432 -22.15 -10.63 -12.06
C THR A 432 -23.39 -10.91 -12.88
N GLU A 433 -23.38 -11.96 -13.71
CA GLU A 433 -24.49 -12.30 -14.62
C GLU A 433 -25.51 -13.27 -13.99
N GLY A 434 -25.26 -13.76 -12.76
CA GLY A 434 -26.14 -14.71 -12.07
C GLY A 434 -26.22 -16.10 -12.73
N GLY A 435 -25.28 -16.40 -13.64
CA GLY A 435 -25.34 -17.53 -14.56
C GLY A 435 -24.82 -18.85 -13.98
N SER A 436 -25.74 -19.81 -13.81
CA SER A 436 -25.42 -21.24 -13.69
C SER A 436 -24.80 -21.75 -15.00
N VAL A 437 -23.47 -21.84 -15.08
CA VAL A 437 -22.84 -22.77 -16.03
C VAL A 437 -22.74 -24.12 -15.32
N SER A 438 -23.72 -24.97 -15.61
CA SER A 438 -23.79 -26.37 -15.19
C SER A 438 -22.57 -27.13 -15.72
N GLY A 439 -21.50 -27.22 -14.93
CA GLY A 439 -20.34 -28.08 -15.15
C GLY A 439 -20.60 -29.55 -14.77
N ARG A 440 -21.76 -30.09 -15.17
CA ARG A 440 -22.03 -31.54 -15.19
C ARG A 440 -22.77 -31.86 -16.48
N SER A 441 -22.01 -32.27 -17.48
CA SER A 441 -22.42 -33.26 -18.47
C SER A 441 -21.46 -34.43 -18.30
#